data_AF-A0A0S2S5V0-F1
#
_entry.id   AF-A0A0S2S5V0-F1
#
_cell.length_a   1.000
_cell.length_b   1.000
_cell.length_c   1.000
_cell.angle_alpha   90.00
_cell.angle_beta   90.00
_cell.angle_gamma   90.00
#
_symmetry.space_group_name_H-M   'P 1'
#
loop_
_entity.id
_entity.type
_entity.pdbx_description
1 polymer ?
#
loop_
_entity_poly.entity_id
_entity_poly.type
_entity_poly.pdbx_seq_one_letter_code
_entity_poly.pdbx_strand_id
1 'polypeptide(L)' 'MNLEQLEKLMEKERRELNRMATLHGLRDERVLDKSSRLDRIMDKYLHTKRAVNGSNQAHS' A
#
# COMPACT_ATOMS: atom_id res chain seq x y z
N MET A 1 -4.72 -14.02 0.61
CA MET A 1 -5.09 -12.62 0.98
C MET A 1 -5.96 -12.08 -0.14
N ASN A 2 -7.20 -11.67 0.15
CA ASN A 2 -8.05 -11.07 -0.88
C ASN A 2 -7.62 -9.62 -1.15
N LEU A 3 -7.77 -9.18 -2.40
CA LEU A 3 -7.40 -7.84 -2.84
C LEU A 3 -8.04 -6.75 -1.95
N GLU A 4 -9.29 -6.97 -1.59
CA GLU A 4 -10.10 -6.11 -0.71
C GLU A 4 -9.53 -5.98 0.71
N GLN A 5 -8.93 -7.05 1.24
CA GLN A 5 -8.27 -7.02 2.55
C GLN A 5 -6.96 -6.22 2.50
N LEU A 6 -6.19 -6.36 1.40
CA LEU A 6 -4.99 -5.55 1.16
C LEU A 6 -5.35 -4.07 0.98
N GLU A 7 -6.45 -3.77 0.30
CA GLU A 7 -6.95 -2.40 0.11
C GLU A 7 -7.33 -1.76 1.45
N LYS A 8 -8.08 -2.47 2.30
CA LYS A 8 -8.40 -2.00 3.67
C LYS A 8 -7.15 -1.80 4.52
N LEU A 9 -6.15 -2.67 4.39
CA LEU A 9 -4.87 -2.55 5.09
C LEU A 9 -4.08 -1.33 4.61
N MET A 10 -4.00 -1.10 3.30
CA MET A 10 -3.37 0.08 2.72
C MET A 10 -4.07 1.37 3.15
N GLU A 11 -5.40 1.43 3.10
CA GLU A 11 -6.15 2.63 3.48
C GLU A 11 -5.92 2.98 4.95
N LYS A 12 -5.80 1.95 5.81
CA LYS A 12 -5.48 2.13 7.23
C LYS A 12 -4.07 2.66 7.42
N GLU A 13 -3.06 2.03 6.81
CA GLU A 13 -1.66 2.47 6.92
C GLU A 13 -1.45 3.84 6.29
N ARG A 14 -2.08 4.15 5.15
CA ARG A 14 -2.09 5.49 4.54
C ARG A 14 -2.63 6.53 5.50
N ARG A 15 -3.75 6.26 6.19
CA ARG A 15 -4.30 7.18 7.19
C ARG A 15 -3.36 7.38 8.37
N GLU A 16 -2.75 6.33 8.89
CA GLU A 16 -1.78 6.44 9.98
C GLU A 16 -0.53 7.22 9.57
N LEU A 17 0.00 6.94 8.38
CA LEU A 17 1.13 7.66 7.81
C LEU A 17 0.83 9.14 7.66
N ASN A 18 -0.33 9.47 7.09
CA ASN A 18 -0.73 10.86 6.88
C ASN A 18 -0.94 11.59 8.21
N ARG A 19 -1.43 10.89 9.24
CA ARG A 19 -1.55 11.44 10.60
C ARG A 19 -0.18 11.70 11.22
N MET A 20 0.77 10.78 11.07
CA MET A 20 2.14 10.96 11.55
C MET A 20 2.89 12.05 10.77
N ALA A 21 2.72 12.11 9.45
CA ALA A 21 3.25 13.20 8.62
C ALA A 21 2.70 14.57 9.04
N THR A 22 1.42 14.62 9.44
CA THR A 22 0.79 15.85 9.95
C THR A 22 1.31 16.24 11.34
N LEU A 23 1.54 15.25 12.22
CA LEU A 23 1.96 15.47 13.61
C LEU A 23 3.47 15.74 13.76
N HIS A 24 4.29 14.97 13.05
CA HIS A 24 5.75 14.96 13.19
C HIS A 24 6.48 15.62 11.99
N GLY A 25 5.77 15.83 10.88
CA GLY A 25 6.35 16.32 9.63
C GLY A 25 6.87 15.17 8.75
N LEU A 26 6.87 15.40 7.43
CA LEU A 26 7.29 14.42 6.41
C LEU A 26 8.78 14.01 6.49
N ARG A 27 9.60 14.72 7.28
CA ARG A 27 11.04 14.46 7.43
C ARG A 27 11.38 13.62 8.66
N ASP A 28 10.40 13.22 9.45
CA ASP A 28 10.63 12.32 10.59
C ASP A 28 10.96 10.91 10.09
N GLU A 29 12.04 10.31 10.61
CA GLU A 29 12.46 8.95 10.26
C GLU A 29 11.34 7.92 10.45
N ARG A 30 10.47 8.11 11.44
CA ARG A 30 9.33 7.20 11.69
C ARG A 30 8.32 7.28 10.55
N VAL A 31 8.10 8.47 9.97
CA VAL A 31 7.23 8.66 8.81
C VAL A 31 7.87 8.02 7.58
N LEU A 32 9.19 8.18 7.40
CA LEU A 32 9.92 7.60 6.27
C LEU A 32 9.97 6.06 6.32
N ASP A 33 10.20 5.47 7.49
CA ASP A 33 10.20 4.02 7.68
C ASP A 33 8.80 3.43 7.40
N LYS A 34 7.77 4.11 7.93
CA LYS A 34 6.38 3.72 7.73
C LYS A 34 5.92 3.92 6.28
N SER A 35 6.47 4.91 5.57
CA SER A 35 6.23 5.14 4.14
C SER A 35 6.85 4.03 3.30
N SER A 36 8.10 3.67 3.59
CA SER A 36 8.79 2.56 2.94
C SER A 36 8.05 1.24 3.14
N ARG A 37 7.43 1.06 4.31
CA ARG A 37 6.62 -0.11 4.62
C ARG A 37 5.29 -0.11 3.88
N LEU A 38 4.64 1.04 3.72
CA LEU A 38 3.43 1.20 2.91
C LEU A 38 3.72 0.94 1.42
N ASP A 39 4.85 1.42 0.90
CA ASP A 39 5.27 1.17 -0.49
C ASP A 39 5.43 -0.33 -0.77
N ARG A 40 6.06 -1.08 0.13
CA ARG A 40 6.16 -2.55 0.00
C ARG A 40 4.80 -3.26 0.00
N ILE A 41 3.82 -2.72 0.72
CA ILE A 41 2.45 -3.26 0.74
C ILE A 41 1.75 -2.91 -0.58
N MET A 42 1.92 -1.69 -1.08
CA MET A 42 1.42 -1.26 -2.39
C MET A 42 1.99 -2.12 -3.52
N ASP A 43 3.29 -2.41 -3.51
CA ASP A 43 3.92 -3.27 -4.50
C ASP A 43 3.33 -4.68 -4.50
N LYS A 44 3.12 -5.26 -3.31
CA LYS A 44 2.46 -6.57 -3.19
C LYS A 44 1.02 -6.54 -3.66
N TYR A 45 0.27 -5.48 -3.36
CA TYR A 45 -1.09 -5.29 -3.86
C TYR A 45 -1.11 -5.15 -5.38
N LEU A 46 -0.24 -4.33 -5.97
CA LEU A 46 -0.13 -4.15 -7.42
C LEU A 46 0.26 -5.44 -8.12
N HIS A 47 1.20 -6.20 -7.55
CA HIS A 47 1.59 -7.50 -8.08
C HIS A 47 0.43 -8.50 -8.02
N THR A 48 -0.29 -8.57 -6.89
CA THR A 48 -1.46 -9.44 -6.73
C THR A 48 -2.60 -9.01 -7.66
N LYS A 49 -2.86 -7.70 -7.78
CA LYS A 49 -3.87 -7.12 -8.68
C LYS A 49 -3.54 -7.40 -10.13
N ARG A 50 -2.26 -7.29 -10.52
CA ARG A 50 -1.78 -7.66 -11.86
C ARG A 50 -1.86 -9.15 -12.11
N ALA A 51 -1.61 -10.01 -11.12
CA ALA A 51 -1.80 -11.45 -11.28
C ALA A 51 -3.29 -11.79 -11.49
N VAL A 52 -4.18 -11.15 -10.73
CA VAL A 52 -5.64 -11.29 -10.88
C VAL A 52 -6.13 -10.72 -12.22
N ASN A 53 -5.69 -9.53 -12.64
CA ASN A 53 -6.11 -8.89 -13.89
C ASN A 53 -5.39 -9.41 -15.14
N GLY A 54 -4.15 -9.85 -15.03
CA GLY A 54 -3.34 -10.41 -16.12
C GLY A 54 -3.81 -11.81 -16.54
N SER A 55 -4.44 -12.54 -15.62
CA SER A 55 -5.21 -13.75 -15.95
C SER A 55 -6.39 -13.47 -16.89
N ASN A 56 -6.88 -12.22 -16.93
CA ASN A 56 -7.96 -11.77 -17.83
C ASN A 56 -7.47 -11.21 -19.17
N GLN A 57 -6.15 -11.04 -19.39
CA GLN A 57 -5.60 -10.51 -20.66
C GLN A 57 -4.80 -11.55 -21.48
N ALA A 58 -4.54 -12.74 -20.94
CA ALA A 58 -3.90 -13.83 -21.69
C ALA A 58 -4.88 -14.67 -22.55
N HIS A 59 -6.16 -14.29 -22.57
CA HIS A 59 -7.21 -14.87 -23.42
C HIS A 59 -7.90 -13.74 -24.21
N SER A 60 -7.23 -13.19 -25.22
CA SER A 60 -7.85 -12.41 -26.31
C SER A 60 -6.95 -12.47 -27.54
#